data_AF-A0AAQ3K5M2-F1
#
_entry.id   AF-A0AAQ3K5M2-F1
#
_cell.length_a   1.000
_cell.length_b   1.000
_cell.length_c   1.000
_cell.angle_alpha   90.00
_cell.angle_beta   90.00
_cell.angle_gamma   90.00
#
_symmetry.space_group_name_H-M   'P 1'
#
loop_
_entity.id
_entity.type
_entity.pdbx_description
1 polymer ?
#
loop_
_entity_poly.entity_id
_entity_poly.type
_entity_poly.pdbx_seq_one_letter_code
_entity_poly.pdbx_strand_id
1 'polypeptide(L)'
;MDPNLKSFPLLSYVLARLPTIASSKAPKSDIEHPAPLDRRRPHNDGDVELLERLPRLQHPELFASMASVVSDVAQTRPVILLLGDRPDHEAVDAARARISEVDADLSRRLEEIVLAPRPEAVDRHRWRAEQSEREKKCRAKAEEEKAALRGVIQLDEMHKAYERLLRDAEDRLAKMYAGSADGSKEDSAVGQEKREVVNEEVIGILQGGVGKCLERVNFSNRQLRYLPEAFWKLRGLLHLDLSNNRLESIPDAIAGLEYLQKLYLSSNTLVLLPDSIGLLLNLKILDVSGNKLKSLPDSISKCRSLIELNASYNELTYLPTNIGELQNLQKLCIQLNKIRSFPTSICEMRALLQLDAHFNELRGLPYALGRLTNLEILDLSSNFSDLQELPPTFGDLINLKELDLSNNQIHALPDTFGRVDKLTKLNLDQNPLVVPPMDVVHQGVEAVKEYMAKRLHDIFLEEEKSMAEEVSPTHVGWLTRSTSWLNNWASGVSGSVSGYLGSGEKPYKDAHLDEQL
;
A
#
# COMPACT_ATOMS: atom_id res chain seq x y z
N MET A 1 -40.58 9.39 -0.43
CA MET A 1 -40.73 10.85 -0.68
C MET A 1 -39.49 11.34 -1.40
N ASP A 2 -39.60 11.56 -2.71
CA ASP A 2 -38.53 12.14 -3.53
C ASP A 2 -37.96 13.41 -2.90
N PRO A 3 -36.64 13.68 -3.00
CA PRO A 3 -36.12 15.02 -2.78
C PRO A 3 -36.82 15.95 -3.77
N ASN A 4 -37.75 16.74 -3.26
CA ASN A 4 -38.73 17.47 -4.06
C ASN A 4 -38.02 18.59 -4.82
N LEU A 5 -37.55 18.33 -6.04
CA LEU A 5 -36.91 19.32 -6.93
C LEU A 5 -37.74 20.59 -7.12
N LYS A 6 -39.04 20.57 -6.79
CA LYS A 6 -39.90 21.76 -6.72
C LYS A 6 -39.44 22.78 -5.67
N SER A 7 -38.58 22.42 -4.71
CA SER A 7 -38.00 23.34 -3.73
C SER A 7 -36.74 24.05 -4.23
N PHE A 8 -36.18 23.66 -5.39
CA PHE A 8 -34.94 24.22 -5.96
C PHE A 8 -35.20 24.73 -7.39
N PRO A 9 -35.79 25.93 -7.53
CA PRO A 9 -36.36 26.38 -8.78
C PRO A 9 -35.32 26.77 -9.86
N LEU A 10 -34.15 27.32 -9.50
CA LEU A 10 -33.06 27.59 -10.48
C LEU A 10 -32.45 26.28 -10.99
N LEU A 11 -32.18 25.36 -10.08
CA LEU A 11 -31.63 24.03 -10.37
C LEU A 11 -32.55 23.22 -11.26
N SER A 12 -33.86 23.20 -10.94
CA SER A 12 -34.89 22.56 -11.77
C SER A 12 -34.91 23.10 -13.20
N TYR A 13 -34.83 24.42 -13.36
CA TYR A 13 -34.81 25.09 -14.65
C TYR A 13 -33.58 24.73 -15.50
N VAL A 14 -32.38 24.72 -14.90
CA VAL A 14 -31.14 24.35 -15.61
C VAL A 14 -31.17 22.88 -16.01
N LEU A 15 -31.55 21.99 -15.09
CA LEU A 15 -31.63 20.55 -15.33
C LEU A 15 -32.65 20.17 -16.42
N ALA A 16 -33.78 20.88 -16.53
CA ALA A 16 -34.80 20.62 -17.54
C ALA A 16 -34.32 20.91 -18.98
N ARG A 17 -33.23 21.67 -19.14
CA ARG A 17 -32.74 22.17 -20.43
C ARG A 17 -31.36 21.61 -20.83
N LEU A 18 -30.81 20.69 -20.05
CA LEU A 18 -29.60 19.95 -20.42
C LEU A 18 -29.91 18.92 -21.51
N PRO A 19 -29.01 18.73 -22.50
CA PRO A 19 -29.14 17.62 -23.45
C PRO A 19 -28.94 16.29 -22.70
N THR A 20 -29.96 15.45 -22.68
CA THR A 20 -29.87 14.09 -22.15
C THR A 20 -28.93 13.26 -23.02
N ILE A 21 -27.83 12.76 -22.43
CA ILE A 21 -26.89 11.85 -23.10
C ILE A 21 -27.62 10.53 -23.34
N ALA A 22 -28.14 10.35 -24.56
CA ALA A 22 -28.73 9.10 -25.00
C ALA A 22 -27.63 8.12 -25.42
N SER A 23 -27.64 6.95 -24.76
CA SER A 23 -27.10 5.65 -25.17
C SER A 23 -26.68 5.53 -26.64
N SER A 24 -25.41 5.16 -26.86
CA SER A 24 -24.87 4.86 -28.17
C SER A 24 -25.54 3.62 -28.79
N LYS A 25 -26.44 3.83 -29.75
CA LYS A 25 -26.61 2.92 -30.88
C LYS A 25 -26.15 3.64 -32.13
N ALA A 26 -25.09 3.13 -32.74
CA ALA A 26 -24.55 3.62 -33.99
C ALA A 26 -25.61 3.58 -35.11
N PRO A 27 -25.68 4.58 -36.00
CA PRO A 27 -26.25 4.40 -37.31
C PRO A 27 -25.16 4.24 -38.37
N LYS A 28 -25.42 3.32 -39.30
CA LYS A 28 -24.76 3.26 -40.60
C LYS A 28 -25.05 4.54 -41.39
N SER A 29 -24.08 4.89 -42.22
CA SER A 29 -24.08 5.94 -43.24
C SER A 29 -25.44 6.18 -43.90
N ASP A 30 -25.80 7.46 -44.06
CA ASP A 30 -26.02 8.04 -45.39
C ASP A 30 -25.94 9.58 -45.33
N ILE A 31 -25.34 10.12 -46.38
CA ILE A 31 -25.05 11.54 -46.63
C ILE A 31 -26.28 12.15 -47.31
N GLU A 32 -26.86 13.23 -46.75
CA GLU A 32 -27.29 14.43 -47.49
C GLU A 32 -28.03 15.47 -46.59
N HIS A 33 -27.59 16.72 -46.71
CA HIS A 33 -28.18 18.02 -46.32
C HIS A 33 -28.29 18.47 -44.84
N PRO A 34 -27.91 19.75 -44.54
CA PRO A 34 -28.11 20.36 -43.22
C PRO A 34 -29.52 20.97 -43.12
N ALA A 35 -30.31 20.56 -42.13
CA ALA A 35 -31.59 21.20 -41.77
C ALA A 35 -31.48 21.91 -40.40
N PRO A 36 -32.29 22.96 -40.14
CA PRO A 36 -31.99 24.00 -39.16
C PRO A 36 -32.34 23.63 -37.71
N LEU A 37 -31.70 24.35 -36.78
CA LEU A 37 -31.92 24.35 -35.34
C LEU A 37 -33.41 24.56 -34.98
N ASP A 38 -34.12 23.47 -34.69
CA ASP A 38 -35.50 23.55 -34.21
C ASP A 38 -35.53 23.69 -32.68
N ARG A 39 -35.79 24.91 -32.22
CA ARG A 39 -36.15 25.27 -30.84
C ARG A 39 -37.63 24.91 -30.63
N ARG A 40 -37.94 23.91 -29.80
CA ARG A 40 -39.11 23.87 -28.86
C ARG A 40 -39.30 22.50 -28.20
N ARG A 41 -39.20 22.44 -26.87
CA ARG A 41 -39.83 21.46 -25.97
C ARG A 41 -40.35 22.21 -24.71
N PRO A 42 -41.38 21.69 -24.01
CA PRO A 42 -42.54 22.47 -23.55
C PRO A 42 -42.25 23.37 -22.34
N HIS A 43 -42.91 24.53 -22.30
CA HIS A 43 -42.90 25.48 -21.20
C HIS A 43 -43.72 24.94 -20.02
N ASN A 44 -43.09 24.82 -18.85
CA ASN A 44 -43.77 24.58 -17.57
C ASN A 44 -44.20 25.95 -17.00
N ASP A 45 -45.39 26.10 -16.41
CA ASP A 45 -45.90 27.39 -15.88
C ASP A 45 -44.91 28.04 -14.87
N GLY A 46 -44.20 27.23 -14.08
CA GLY A 46 -43.18 27.70 -13.14
C GLY A 46 -41.91 28.26 -13.81
N ASP A 47 -41.62 27.88 -15.06
CA ASP A 47 -40.49 28.45 -15.81
C ASP A 47 -40.79 29.88 -16.28
N VAL A 48 -42.06 30.22 -16.47
CA VAL A 48 -42.49 31.56 -16.91
C VAL A 48 -42.33 32.56 -15.77
N GLU A 49 -42.82 32.22 -14.57
CA GLU A 49 -42.68 33.06 -13.37
C GLU A 49 -41.20 33.26 -12.96
N LEU A 50 -40.37 32.22 -13.14
CA LEU A 50 -38.94 32.30 -12.85
C LEU A 50 -38.18 33.17 -13.87
N LEU A 51 -38.57 33.11 -15.14
CA LEU A 51 -38.01 33.95 -16.21
C LEU A 51 -38.41 35.42 -16.09
N GLU A 52 -39.58 35.72 -15.53
CA GLU A 52 -39.98 37.09 -15.20
C GLU A 52 -39.11 37.67 -14.07
N ARG A 53 -38.75 36.84 -13.08
CA ARG A 53 -37.87 37.25 -11.96
C ARG A 53 -36.38 37.29 -12.35
N LEU A 54 -35.95 36.42 -13.27
CA LEU A 54 -34.55 36.20 -13.61
C LEU A 54 -34.33 36.21 -15.15
N PRO A 55 -34.49 37.37 -15.82
CA PRO A 55 -34.50 37.45 -17.29
C PRO A 55 -33.16 37.06 -17.95
N ARG A 56 -32.03 37.16 -17.22
CA ARG A 56 -30.69 36.87 -17.76
C ARG A 56 -30.42 35.37 -17.92
N LEU A 57 -31.26 34.49 -17.40
CA LEU A 57 -31.12 33.03 -17.54
C LEU A 57 -31.19 32.56 -19.00
N GLN A 58 -31.71 33.38 -19.92
CA GLN A 58 -31.75 33.08 -21.35
C GLN A 58 -30.42 33.35 -22.07
N HIS A 59 -29.44 34.00 -21.43
CA HIS A 59 -28.15 34.25 -22.05
C HIS A 59 -27.35 32.95 -22.22
N PRO A 60 -26.87 32.64 -23.44
CA PRO A 60 -26.25 31.35 -23.74
C PRO A 60 -24.95 31.11 -22.98
N GLU A 61 -24.16 32.15 -22.71
CA GLU A 61 -22.89 32.03 -21.96
C GLU A 61 -23.12 31.77 -20.46
N LEU A 62 -24.05 32.52 -19.85
CA LEU A 62 -24.44 32.31 -18.46
C LEU A 62 -25.06 30.93 -18.28
N PHE A 63 -25.93 30.51 -19.21
CA PHE A 63 -26.54 29.18 -19.18
C PHE A 63 -25.49 28.07 -19.35
N ALA A 64 -24.52 28.21 -20.27
CA ALA A 64 -23.45 27.22 -20.43
C ALA A 64 -22.57 27.09 -19.17
N SER A 65 -22.30 28.22 -18.50
CA SER A 65 -21.59 28.24 -17.22
C SER A 65 -22.41 27.55 -16.12
N MET A 66 -23.70 27.91 -15.97
CA MET A 66 -24.60 27.29 -15.00
C MET A 66 -24.83 25.79 -15.26
N ALA A 67 -24.94 25.38 -16.53
CA ALA A 67 -25.03 23.99 -16.95
C ALA A 67 -23.78 23.19 -16.59
N SER A 68 -22.59 23.78 -16.71
CA SER A 68 -21.34 23.16 -16.29
C SER A 68 -21.28 22.96 -14.77
N VAL A 69 -21.80 23.91 -13.99
CA VAL A 69 -21.75 23.90 -12.51
C VAL A 69 -22.76 22.94 -11.87
N VAL A 70 -23.75 22.52 -12.64
CA VAL A 70 -24.86 21.64 -12.21
C VAL A 70 -24.74 20.24 -12.82
N SER A 71 -23.69 19.99 -13.60
CA SER A 71 -23.46 18.69 -14.25
C SER A 71 -23.32 17.56 -13.23
N ASP A 72 -22.77 17.84 -12.05
CA ASP A 72 -22.66 16.92 -10.90
C ASP A 72 -24.05 16.50 -10.36
N VAL A 73 -24.98 17.43 -10.26
CA VAL A 73 -26.37 17.18 -9.85
C VAL A 73 -27.13 16.40 -10.92
N ALA A 74 -26.92 16.75 -12.20
CA ALA A 74 -27.57 16.08 -13.32
C ALA A 74 -27.20 14.59 -13.41
N GLN A 75 -25.93 14.27 -13.12
CA GLN A 75 -25.39 12.91 -13.11
C GLN A 75 -25.81 12.10 -11.88
N THR A 76 -26.08 12.76 -10.74
CA THR A 76 -26.51 12.10 -9.50
C THR A 76 -28.02 11.84 -9.43
N ARG A 77 -28.83 12.45 -10.32
CA ARG A 77 -30.29 12.31 -10.36
C ARG A 77 -30.84 10.92 -10.73
N PRO A 78 -30.34 10.22 -11.76
CA PRO A 78 -30.83 8.87 -12.10
C PRO A 78 -30.61 7.89 -10.95
N VAL A 79 -29.58 8.18 -10.16
CA VAL A 79 -29.03 7.29 -9.17
C VAL A 79 -29.86 7.23 -7.89
N ILE A 80 -30.54 8.32 -7.53
CA ILE A 80 -31.47 8.34 -6.39
C ILE A 80 -32.83 7.74 -6.73
N LEU A 81 -33.24 7.84 -7.98
CA LEU A 81 -34.45 7.17 -8.46
C LEU A 81 -34.30 5.63 -8.43
N LEU A 82 -33.06 5.11 -8.36
CA LEU A 82 -32.73 3.70 -8.23
C LEU A 82 -32.55 3.22 -6.78
N LEU A 83 -32.34 4.12 -5.81
CA LEU A 83 -32.06 3.81 -4.40
C LEU A 83 -33.31 3.45 -3.56
N GLY A 84 -34.50 3.61 -4.14
CA GLY A 84 -35.78 3.38 -3.45
C GLY A 84 -36.21 4.56 -2.59
N ASP A 85 -37.32 4.40 -1.87
CA ASP A 85 -37.85 5.44 -1.01
C ASP A 85 -36.99 5.67 0.23
N ARG A 86 -36.83 6.94 0.60
CA ARG A 86 -36.18 7.34 1.86
C ARG A 86 -36.86 6.66 3.06
N PRO A 87 -36.11 5.96 3.93
CA PRO A 87 -36.62 5.42 5.19
C PRO A 87 -37.23 6.51 6.04
N ASP A 88 -38.28 6.18 6.79
CA ASP A 88 -38.80 7.10 7.79
C ASP A 88 -37.83 7.20 8.99
N HIS A 89 -37.95 8.29 9.74
CA HIS A 89 -37.13 8.54 10.92
C HIS A 89 -37.31 7.44 11.99
N GLU A 90 -38.50 6.86 12.08
CA GLU A 90 -38.83 5.81 13.04
C GLU A 90 -38.07 4.50 12.74
N ALA A 91 -37.96 4.08 11.48
CA ALA A 91 -37.16 2.92 11.09
C ALA A 91 -35.66 3.14 11.34
N VAL A 92 -35.16 4.36 11.14
CA VAL A 92 -33.76 4.71 11.41
C VAL A 92 -33.46 4.64 12.91
N ASP A 93 -34.35 5.17 13.74
CA ASP A 93 -34.18 5.15 15.20
C ASP A 93 -34.33 3.74 15.78
N ALA A 94 -35.29 2.95 15.25
CA ALA A 94 -35.44 1.53 15.59
C ALA A 94 -34.20 0.71 15.20
N ALA A 95 -33.59 1.01 14.04
CA ALA A 95 -32.35 0.36 13.62
C ALA A 95 -31.17 0.70 14.54
N ARG A 96 -31.04 1.96 14.97
CA ARG A 96 -30.02 2.39 15.95
C ARG A 96 -30.19 1.70 17.29
N ALA A 97 -31.42 1.64 17.81
CA ALA A 97 -31.72 0.97 19.08
C ALA A 97 -31.36 -0.52 19.01
N ARG A 98 -31.75 -1.21 17.92
CA ARG A 98 -31.50 -2.63 17.76
C ARG A 98 -30.01 -2.99 17.61
N ILE A 99 -29.21 -2.14 16.96
CA ILE A 99 -27.74 -2.31 16.93
C ILE A 99 -27.16 -2.26 18.34
N SER A 100 -27.62 -1.31 19.17
CA SER A 100 -27.16 -1.15 20.55
C SER A 100 -27.49 -2.38 21.41
N GLU A 101 -28.63 -3.03 21.18
CA GLU A 101 -29.00 -4.28 21.86
C GLU A 101 -28.07 -5.44 21.47
N VAL A 102 -27.77 -5.60 20.17
CA VAL A 102 -26.86 -6.64 19.67
C VAL A 102 -25.44 -6.43 20.21
N ASP A 103 -24.99 -5.18 20.34
CA ASP A 103 -23.71 -4.84 20.98
C ASP A 103 -23.66 -5.25 22.46
N ALA A 104 -24.75 -5.01 23.20
CA ALA A 104 -24.85 -5.42 24.60
C ALA A 104 -24.85 -6.95 24.75
N ASP A 105 -25.56 -7.67 23.89
CA ASP A 105 -25.60 -9.14 23.89
C ASP A 105 -24.27 -9.76 23.46
N LEU A 106 -23.58 -9.18 22.48
CA LEU A 106 -22.23 -9.61 22.07
C LEU A 106 -21.24 -9.47 23.23
N SER A 107 -21.28 -8.35 23.94
CA SER A 107 -20.40 -8.09 25.09
C SER A 107 -20.60 -9.15 26.18
N ARG A 108 -21.86 -9.48 26.51
CA ARG A 108 -22.19 -10.53 27.48
C ARG A 108 -21.65 -11.91 27.06
N ARG A 109 -21.84 -12.31 25.80
CA ARG A 109 -21.37 -13.60 25.29
C ARG A 109 -19.85 -13.71 25.23
N LEU A 110 -19.14 -12.63 24.92
CA LEU A 110 -17.69 -12.63 24.94
C LEU A 110 -17.16 -12.79 26.37
N GLU A 111 -17.81 -12.17 27.35
CA GLU A 111 -17.46 -12.33 28.76
C GLU A 111 -17.65 -13.78 29.23
N GLU A 112 -18.76 -14.44 28.85
CA GLU A 112 -19.00 -15.86 29.14
C GLU A 112 -17.92 -16.78 28.53
N ILE A 113 -17.46 -16.47 27.31
CA ILE A 113 -16.40 -17.24 26.63
C ILE A 113 -15.08 -17.09 27.40
N VAL A 114 -14.71 -15.86 27.80
CA VAL A 114 -13.47 -15.57 28.55
C VAL A 114 -13.47 -16.22 29.93
N LEU A 115 -14.62 -16.25 30.61
CA LEU A 115 -14.76 -16.84 31.96
C LEU A 115 -14.91 -18.37 31.96
N ALA A 116 -15.03 -19.01 30.79
CA ALA A 116 -15.23 -20.45 30.69
C ALA A 116 -14.02 -21.24 31.25
N PRO A 117 -14.25 -22.19 32.18
CA PRO A 117 -13.16 -22.97 32.76
C PRO A 117 -12.57 -23.95 31.73
N ARG A 118 -11.24 -24.10 31.75
CA ARG A 118 -10.54 -25.07 30.90
C ARG A 118 -10.79 -26.51 31.37
N PRO A 119 -11.28 -27.41 30.50
CA PRO A 119 -11.39 -28.84 30.84
C PRO A 119 -10.02 -29.48 31.07
N GLU A 120 -9.91 -30.36 32.06
CA GLU A 120 -8.64 -30.99 32.46
C GLU A 120 -8.03 -31.86 31.35
N ALA A 121 -8.87 -32.48 30.50
CA ALA A 121 -8.46 -33.35 29.41
C ALA A 121 -7.92 -32.61 28.16
N VAL A 122 -8.05 -31.28 28.10
CA VAL A 122 -7.67 -30.48 26.92
C VAL A 122 -6.39 -29.70 27.21
N ASP A 123 -5.40 -29.90 26.33
CA ASP A 123 -4.14 -29.17 26.37
C ASP A 123 -4.36 -27.65 26.32
N ARG A 124 -3.50 -26.89 27.00
CA ARG A 124 -3.62 -25.44 27.14
C ARG A 124 -3.57 -24.70 25.80
N HIS A 125 -2.77 -25.17 24.85
CA HIS A 125 -2.68 -24.56 23.52
C HIS A 125 -3.94 -24.84 22.70
N ARG A 126 -4.46 -26.07 22.75
CA ARG A 126 -5.71 -26.43 22.07
C ARG A 126 -6.91 -25.67 22.64
N TRP A 127 -6.97 -25.53 23.96
CA TRP A 127 -8.02 -24.74 24.62
C TRP A 127 -8.02 -23.27 24.16
N ARG A 128 -6.84 -22.64 24.10
CA ARG A 128 -6.72 -21.25 23.61
C ARG A 128 -7.15 -21.10 22.15
N ALA A 129 -6.83 -22.08 21.30
CA ALA A 129 -7.27 -22.07 19.90
C ALA A 129 -8.80 -22.18 19.78
N GLU A 130 -9.42 -23.07 20.57
CA GLU A 130 -10.88 -23.26 20.60
C GLU A 130 -11.61 -22.01 21.13
N GLN A 131 -11.04 -21.36 22.15
CA GLN A 131 -11.54 -20.09 22.69
C GLN A 131 -11.50 -18.99 21.63
N SER A 132 -10.38 -18.83 20.93
CA SER A 132 -10.25 -17.86 19.83
C SER A 132 -11.27 -18.11 18.71
N GLU A 133 -11.50 -19.38 18.34
CA GLU A 133 -12.52 -19.72 17.33
C GLU A 133 -13.95 -19.44 17.82
N ARG A 134 -14.26 -19.69 19.09
CA ARG A 134 -15.55 -19.33 19.69
C ARG A 134 -15.78 -17.83 19.68
N GLU A 135 -14.79 -17.04 20.07
CA GLU A 135 -14.85 -15.57 20.03
C GLU A 135 -15.09 -15.06 18.61
N LYS A 136 -14.35 -15.58 17.63
CA LYS A 136 -14.54 -15.23 16.20
C LYS A 136 -15.96 -15.53 15.73
N LYS A 137 -16.49 -16.72 16.04
CA LYS A 137 -17.85 -17.11 15.68
C LYS A 137 -18.91 -16.20 16.32
N CYS A 138 -18.72 -15.86 17.60
CA CYS A 138 -19.64 -14.97 18.30
C CYS A 138 -19.66 -13.56 17.68
N ARG A 139 -18.49 -13.02 17.35
CA ARG A 139 -18.38 -11.72 16.66
C ARG A 139 -18.98 -11.76 15.26
N ALA A 140 -18.73 -12.82 14.49
CA ALA A 140 -19.28 -12.97 13.14
C ALA A 140 -20.82 -12.95 13.13
N LYS A 141 -21.46 -13.64 14.09
CA LYS A 141 -22.93 -13.66 14.20
C LYS A 141 -23.51 -12.29 14.57
N ALA A 142 -22.89 -11.58 15.51
CA ALA A 142 -23.35 -10.23 15.88
C ALA A 142 -23.20 -9.24 14.71
N GLU A 143 -22.15 -9.38 13.90
CA GLU A 143 -21.97 -8.55 12.71
C GLU A 143 -22.97 -8.87 11.60
N GLU A 144 -23.35 -10.14 11.42
CA GLU A 144 -24.42 -10.54 10.50
C GLU A 144 -25.76 -9.88 10.86
N GLU A 145 -26.13 -9.87 12.15
CA GLU A 145 -27.38 -9.26 12.62
C GLU A 145 -27.38 -7.72 12.47
N LYS A 146 -26.24 -7.07 12.65
CA LYS A 146 -26.12 -5.59 12.50
C LYS A 146 -26.08 -5.14 11.04
N ALA A 147 -25.71 -6.00 10.10
CA ALA A 147 -25.49 -5.63 8.71
C ALA A 147 -26.74 -5.00 8.05
N ALA A 148 -27.91 -5.61 8.25
CA ALA A 148 -29.17 -5.11 7.67
C ALA A 148 -29.61 -3.76 8.30
N LEU A 149 -29.45 -3.62 9.61
CA LEU A 149 -29.85 -2.41 10.36
C LEU A 149 -29.00 -1.19 9.98
N ARG A 150 -27.70 -1.40 9.77
CA ARG A 150 -26.80 -0.34 9.29
C ARG A 150 -27.19 0.15 7.90
N GLY A 151 -27.74 -0.71 7.04
CA GLY A 151 -28.24 -0.34 5.71
C GLY A 151 -29.35 0.72 5.75
N VAL A 152 -30.30 0.60 6.71
CA VAL A 152 -31.40 1.56 6.88
C VAL A 152 -30.87 2.95 7.26
N ILE A 153 -29.92 2.99 8.19
CA ILE A 153 -29.30 4.25 8.65
C ILE A 153 -28.54 4.92 7.49
N GLN A 154 -27.78 4.12 6.73
CA GLN A 154 -26.95 4.63 5.65
C GLN A 154 -27.77 5.16 4.46
N LEU A 155 -28.95 4.58 4.19
CA LEU A 155 -29.86 5.07 3.17
C LEU A 155 -30.42 6.48 3.52
N ASP A 156 -30.82 6.72 4.77
CA ASP A 156 -31.24 8.06 5.22
C ASP A 156 -30.08 9.08 5.14
N GLU A 157 -28.86 8.67 5.47
CA GLU A 157 -27.67 9.51 5.33
C GLU A 157 -27.37 9.88 3.88
N MET A 158 -27.56 8.95 2.93
CA MET A 158 -27.43 9.21 1.49
C MET A 158 -28.47 10.22 0.99
N HIS A 159 -29.73 10.07 1.39
CA HIS A 159 -30.77 11.05 1.05
C HIS A 159 -30.47 12.44 1.63
N LYS A 160 -29.98 12.51 2.87
CA LYS A 160 -29.53 13.76 3.51
C LYS A 160 -28.34 14.39 2.78
N ALA A 161 -27.37 13.59 2.32
CA ALA A 161 -26.21 14.08 1.60
C ALA A 161 -26.59 14.66 0.23
N TYR A 162 -27.51 14.01 -0.48
CA TYR A 162 -28.02 14.54 -1.74
C TYR A 162 -28.87 15.81 -1.56
N GLU A 163 -29.70 15.86 -0.51
CA GLU A 163 -30.46 17.07 -0.19
C GLU A 163 -29.53 18.27 0.05
N ARG A 164 -28.36 18.06 0.68
CA ARG A 164 -27.31 19.09 0.77
C ARG A 164 -26.72 19.44 -0.58
N LEU A 165 -26.42 18.46 -1.42
CA LEU A 165 -25.88 18.69 -2.77
C LEU A 165 -26.83 19.51 -3.64
N LEU A 166 -28.14 19.23 -3.58
CA LEU A 166 -29.17 20.03 -4.26
C LEU A 166 -29.18 21.48 -3.75
N ARG A 167 -29.10 21.66 -2.43
CA ARG A 167 -29.09 22.98 -1.80
C ARG A 167 -27.84 23.78 -2.16
N ASP A 168 -26.68 23.15 -2.10
CA ASP A 168 -25.40 23.77 -2.48
C ASP A 168 -25.38 24.13 -3.97
N ALA A 169 -25.95 23.28 -4.83
CA ALA A 169 -26.07 23.59 -6.26
C ALA A 169 -27.00 24.78 -6.51
N GLU A 170 -28.16 24.85 -5.86
CA GLU A 170 -29.06 26.01 -5.93
C GLU A 170 -28.35 27.29 -5.45
N ASP A 171 -27.63 27.23 -4.33
CA ASP A 171 -26.88 28.37 -3.79
C ASP A 171 -25.75 28.82 -4.72
N ARG A 172 -25.04 27.89 -5.37
CA ARG A 172 -24.02 28.20 -6.40
C ARG A 172 -24.64 28.87 -7.61
N LEU A 173 -25.77 28.35 -8.10
CA LEU A 173 -26.50 28.96 -9.23
C LEU A 173 -26.98 30.37 -8.90
N ALA A 174 -27.51 30.58 -7.68
CA ALA A 174 -27.94 31.89 -7.22
C ALA A 174 -26.76 32.88 -7.12
N LYS A 175 -25.60 32.45 -6.61
CA LYS A 175 -24.38 33.27 -6.55
C LYS A 175 -23.84 33.64 -7.94
N MET A 176 -23.82 32.70 -8.88
CA MET A 176 -23.40 32.98 -10.26
C MET A 176 -24.33 33.98 -10.95
N TYR A 177 -25.63 33.81 -10.75
CA TYR A 177 -26.61 34.75 -11.30
C TYR A 177 -26.42 36.16 -10.71
N ALA A 178 -26.22 36.28 -9.39
CA ALA A 178 -25.96 37.55 -8.72
C ALA A 178 -24.62 38.19 -9.13
N GLY A 179 -23.55 37.40 -9.26
CA GLY A 179 -22.21 37.88 -9.67
C GLY A 179 -22.16 38.36 -11.12
N SER A 180 -23.02 37.84 -12.00
CA SER A 180 -23.16 38.35 -13.37
C SER A 180 -23.88 39.71 -13.47
N ALA A 181 -24.47 40.20 -12.37
CA ALA A 181 -25.19 41.46 -12.31
C ALA A 181 -24.29 42.66 -12.00
N ASP A 182 -23.19 42.43 -11.28
CA ASP A 182 -22.26 43.47 -10.87
C ASP A 182 -21.08 43.52 -11.84
N GLY A 183 -20.99 44.60 -12.61
CA GLY A 183 -19.98 44.79 -13.65
C GLY A 183 -18.59 45.13 -13.11
N SER A 184 -18.19 44.57 -11.97
CA SER A 184 -16.87 44.76 -11.39
C SER A 184 -15.89 43.73 -11.96
N LYS A 185 -15.01 44.22 -12.85
CA LYS A 185 -13.73 43.58 -13.13
C LYS A 185 -12.95 43.49 -11.82
N GLU A 186 -12.90 42.31 -11.22
CA GLU A 186 -11.83 41.96 -10.28
C GLU A 186 -11.02 40.81 -10.86
N ASP A 187 -9.79 41.14 -11.25
CA ASP A 187 -8.68 40.21 -11.42
C ASP A 187 -8.51 39.42 -10.12
N SER A 188 -8.77 38.12 -10.14
CA SER A 188 -8.09 37.19 -9.23
C SER A 188 -8.13 35.75 -9.74
N ALA A 189 -6.91 35.23 -9.91
CA ALA A 189 -6.55 33.82 -10.00
C ALA A 189 -7.20 33.01 -11.14
N VAL A 190 -6.46 32.92 -12.25
CA VAL A 190 -6.47 31.73 -13.11
C VAL A 190 -5.90 30.54 -12.30
N GLY A 191 -6.73 30.00 -11.42
CA GLY A 191 -6.61 28.64 -10.93
C GLY A 191 -7.24 27.73 -11.97
N GLN A 192 -6.43 26.90 -12.62
CA GLN A 192 -6.93 25.83 -13.46
C GLN A 192 -7.76 24.87 -12.60
N GLU A 193 -9.07 25.05 -12.53
CA GLU A 193 -9.97 24.01 -12.06
C GLU A 193 -10.04 22.92 -13.15
N LYS A 194 -9.14 21.95 -13.01
CA LYS A 194 -9.16 20.69 -13.73
C LYS A 194 -10.54 20.05 -13.53
N ARG A 195 -11.32 20.01 -14.61
CA ARG A 195 -12.59 19.28 -14.73
C ARG A 195 -12.46 17.87 -14.16
N GLU A 196 -13.04 17.70 -12.98
CA GLU A 196 -13.21 16.44 -12.27
C GLU A 196 -14.37 15.65 -12.89
N VAL A 197 -14.05 14.78 -13.86
CA VAL A 197 -14.98 13.73 -14.31
C VAL A 197 -14.96 12.63 -13.26
N VAL A 198 -15.87 12.72 -12.28
CA VAL A 198 -16.04 11.69 -11.26
C VAL A 198 -16.64 10.48 -11.96
N ASN A 199 -15.95 9.34 -11.94
CA ASN A 199 -16.41 8.13 -12.63
C ASN A 199 -17.70 7.61 -11.99
N GLU A 200 -18.80 7.63 -12.75
CA GLU A 200 -20.17 7.27 -12.35
C GLU A 200 -20.26 5.89 -11.66
N GLU A 201 -19.35 4.96 -12.00
CA GLU A 201 -19.27 3.64 -11.38
C GLU A 201 -18.69 3.62 -9.95
N VAL A 202 -17.79 4.55 -9.61
CA VAL A 202 -17.24 4.68 -8.24
C VAL A 202 -18.35 5.13 -7.31
N ILE A 203 -19.19 6.06 -7.80
CA ILE A 203 -20.41 6.50 -7.13
C ILE A 203 -21.40 5.32 -7.03
N GLY A 204 -21.58 4.55 -8.11
CA GLY A 204 -22.42 3.34 -8.13
C GLY A 204 -22.00 2.25 -7.14
N ILE A 205 -20.71 2.05 -6.87
CA ILE A 205 -20.23 1.10 -5.84
C ILE A 205 -20.33 1.68 -4.43
N LEU A 206 -20.10 2.98 -4.26
CA LEU A 206 -20.43 3.68 -3.01
C LEU A 206 -21.93 3.56 -2.68
N GLN A 207 -22.79 3.40 -3.68
CA GLN A 207 -24.24 3.22 -3.56
C GLN A 207 -24.68 1.76 -3.44
N GLY A 208 -24.02 0.82 -4.14
CA GLY A 208 -24.29 -0.62 -4.03
C GLY A 208 -23.72 -1.26 -2.76
N GLY A 209 -22.82 -0.55 -2.06
CA GLY A 209 -22.35 -0.90 -0.72
C GLY A 209 -23.13 -0.23 0.42
N VAL A 210 -24.19 0.51 0.12
CA VAL A 210 -25.16 0.96 1.12
C VAL A 210 -25.97 -0.27 1.54
N GLY A 211 -25.62 -0.85 2.69
CA GLY A 211 -26.24 -2.07 3.22
C GLY A 211 -25.41 -3.35 3.12
N LYS A 212 -24.19 -3.29 2.57
CA LYS A 212 -23.18 -4.36 2.70
C LYS A 212 -21.92 -3.75 3.29
N CYS A 213 -21.37 -4.33 4.36
CA CYS A 213 -19.99 -4.04 4.75
C CYS A 213 -19.10 -4.32 3.54
N LEU A 214 -18.65 -3.26 2.86
CA LEU A 214 -17.71 -3.34 1.74
C LEU A 214 -16.36 -3.75 2.32
N GLU A 215 -16.20 -5.03 2.63
CA GLU A 215 -14.94 -5.59 3.08
C GLU A 215 -13.93 -5.63 1.93
N ARG A 216 -14.42 -5.75 0.70
CA ARG A 216 -13.58 -5.91 -0.49
C ARG A 216 -14.12 -5.06 -1.63
N VAL A 217 -13.28 -4.16 -2.13
CA VAL A 217 -13.59 -3.29 -3.26
C VAL A 217 -12.57 -3.55 -4.36
N ASN A 218 -13.06 -3.84 -5.56
CA ASN A 218 -12.24 -3.97 -6.75
C ASN A 218 -12.66 -2.93 -7.80
N PHE A 219 -11.78 -1.96 -8.00
CA PHE A 219 -11.84 -0.90 -8.98
C PHE A 219 -10.74 -1.04 -10.04
N SER A 220 -10.17 -2.23 -10.20
CA SER A 220 -9.11 -2.45 -11.18
C SER A 220 -9.58 -2.21 -12.61
N ASN A 221 -8.69 -1.73 -13.48
CA ASN A 221 -8.93 -1.56 -14.92
C ASN A 221 -10.03 -0.55 -15.30
N ARG A 222 -10.23 0.51 -14.50
CA ARG A 222 -11.34 1.47 -14.69
C ARG A 222 -10.90 2.86 -15.13
N GLN A 223 -9.62 3.03 -15.48
CA GLN A 223 -9.07 4.32 -15.92
C GLN A 223 -9.33 5.46 -14.90
N LEU A 224 -9.47 5.14 -13.61
CA LEU A 224 -9.73 6.12 -12.55
C LEU A 224 -8.55 7.09 -12.44
N ARG A 225 -8.81 8.40 -12.31
CA ARG A 225 -7.78 9.41 -12.05
C ARG A 225 -7.67 9.81 -10.59
N TYR A 226 -8.78 9.74 -9.87
CA TYR A 226 -8.87 10.00 -8.44
C TYR A 226 -10.09 9.27 -7.87
N LEU A 227 -10.17 9.21 -6.54
CA LEU A 227 -11.33 8.73 -5.80
C LEU A 227 -11.89 9.88 -4.95
N PRO A 228 -13.22 9.99 -4.80
CA PRO A 228 -13.84 11.04 -4.00
C PRO A 228 -13.45 10.90 -2.52
N GLU A 229 -13.32 12.02 -1.80
CA GLU A 229 -12.87 12.00 -0.39
C GLU A 229 -13.71 11.11 0.52
N ALA A 230 -15.01 10.99 0.23
CA ALA A 230 -15.93 10.15 0.98
C ALA A 230 -15.54 8.65 0.96
N PHE A 231 -14.87 8.18 -0.10
CA PHE A 231 -14.43 6.79 -0.22
C PHE A 231 -13.45 6.40 0.89
N TRP A 232 -12.58 7.32 1.30
CA TRP A 232 -11.56 7.03 2.31
C TRP A 232 -12.09 6.95 3.74
N LYS A 233 -13.38 7.26 3.94
CA LYS A 233 -14.08 7.16 5.23
C LYS A 233 -14.72 5.78 5.45
N LEU A 234 -14.56 4.85 4.50
CA LEU A 234 -15.10 3.49 4.58
C LEU A 234 -14.28 2.62 5.55
N ARG A 235 -14.53 2.78 6.85
CA ARG A 235 -13.77 2.08 7.91
C ARG A 235 -13.82 0.55 7.81
N GLY A 236 -14.89 -0.02 7.24
CA GLY A 236 -15.05 -1.49 7.12
C GLY A 236 -14.22 -2.17 6.03
N LEU A 237 -13.41 -1.43 5.26
CA LEU A 237 -12.70 -1.97 4.12
C LEU A 237 -11.47 -2.78 4.54
N LEU A 238 -11.42 -4.06 4.12
CA LEU A 238 -10.29 -4.95 4.36
C LEU A 238 -9.39 -5.05 3.13
N HIS A 239 -9.97 -5.16 1.93
CA HIS A 239 -9.23 -5.30 0.68
C HIS A 239 -9.65 -4.21 -0.32
N LEU A 240 -8.67 -3.48 -0.84
CA LEU A 240 -8.85 -2.46 -1.85
C LEU A 240 -7.95 -2.76 -3.04
N ASP A 241 -8.55 -2.98 -4.19
CA ASP A 241 -7.85 -3.13 -5.47
C ASP A 241 -8.19 -1.95 -6.38
N LEU A 242 -7.18 -1.12 -6.66
CA LEU A 242 -7.20 0.03 -7.54
C LEU A 242 -6.18 -0.13 -8.68
N SER A 243 -5.75 -1.36 -8.96
CA SER A 243 -4.73 -1.65 -9.96
C SER A 243 -5.17 -1.25 -11.38
N ASN A 244 -4.23 -0.99 -12.29
CA ASN A 244 -4.51 -0.71 -13.70
C ASN A 244 -5.45 0.50 -13.89
N ASN A 245 -5.15 1.61 -13.21
CA ASN A 245 -5.87 2.87 -13.32
C ASN A 245 -4.91 3.99 -13.76
N ARG A 246 -5.33 5.24 -13.64
CA ARG A 246 -4.54 6.44 -13.95
C ARG A 246 -4.44 7.35 -12.72
N LEU A 247 -4.38 6.76 -11.52
CA LEU A 247 -4.29 7.52 -10.29
C LEU A 247 -2.96 8.29 -10.28
N GLU A 248 -3.02 9.61 -10.10
CA GLU A 248 -1.84 10.47 -10.01
C GLU A 248 -1.32 10.59 -8.57
N SER A 249 -2.24 10.54 -7.60
CA SER A 249 -1.92 10.60 -6.17
C SER A 249 -2.94 9.82 -5.34
N ILE A 250 -2.54 9.49 -4.12
CA ILE A 250 -3.42 8.98 -3.06
C ILE A 250 -3.46 10.04 -1.95
N PRO A 251 -4.65 10.50 -1.53
CA PRO A 251 -4.77 11.53 -0.51
C PRO A 251 -4.45 10.99 0.89
N ASP A 252 -4.07 11.88 1.80
CA ASP A 252 -3.79 11.53 3.20
C ASP A 252 -4.98 10.87 3.91
N ALA A 253 -6.20 11.14 3.40
CA ALA A 253 -7.44 10.55 3.87
C ALA A 253 -7.43 9.01 3.85
N ILE A 254 -6.53 8.35 3.11
CA ILE A 254 -6.37 6.89 3.12
C ILE A 254 -6.19 6.31 4.53
N ALA A 255 -5.65 7.09 5.48
CA ALA A 255 -5.55 6.71 6.88
C ALA A 255 -6.91 6.41 7.56
N GLY A 256 -8.03 6.87 6.98
CA GLY A 256 -9.37 6.53 7.45
C GLY A 256 -9.78 5.07 7.23
N LEU A 257 -9.02 4.31 6.42
CA LEU A 257 -9.21 2.88 6.17
C LEU A 257 -8.50 2.03 7.25
N GLU A 258 -8.84 2.27 8.52
CA GLU A 258 -8.14 1.72 9.71
C GLU A 258 -7.97 0.19 9.71
N TYR A 259 -8.89 -0.55 9.09
CA TYR A 259 -8.90 -2.01 9.06
C TYR A 259 -8.34 -2.61 7.77
N LEU A 260 -7.80 -1.79 6.87
CA LEU A 260 -7.31 -2.25 5.58
C LEU A 260 -6.14 -3.24 5.76
N GLN A 261 -6.29 -4.43 5.16
CA GLN A 261 -5.32 -5.51 5.17
C GLN A 261 -4.61 -5.69 3.83
N LYS A 262 -5.27 -5.38 2.71
CA LYS A 262 -4.70 -5.54 1.37
C LYS A 262 -4.97 -4.31 0.53
N LEU A 263 -3.92 -3.71 -0.01
CA LEU A 263 -4.00 -2.54 -0.87
C LEU A 263 -3.21 -2.81 -2.15
N TYR A 264 -3.91 -2.85 -3.28
CA TYR A 264 -3.31 -2.96 -4.61
C TYR A 264 -3.49 -1.64 -5.35
N LEU A 265 -2.38 -0.99 -5.68
CA LEU A 265 -2.25 0.26 -6.42
C LEU A 265 -1.40 0.07 -7.68
N SER A 266 -1.18 -1.17 -8.11
CA SER A 266 -0.26 -1.47 -9.20
C SER A 266 -0.71 -0.91 -10.55
N SER A 267 0.23 -0.64 -11.46
CA SER A 267 -0.05 -0.09 -12.80
C SER A 267 -0.91 1.18 -12.76
N ASN A 268 -0.40 2.20 -12.08
CA ASN A 268 -0.99 3.54 -12.00
C ASN A 268 0.07 4.59 -12.40
N THR A 269 -0.22 5.88 -12.18
CA THR A 269 0.71 6.97 -12.46
C THR A 269 1.16 7.70 -11.19
N LEU A 270 1.20 6.99 -10.06
CA LEU A 270 1.53 7.57 -8.77
C LEU A 270 3.00 8.04 -8.75
N VAL A 271 3.20 9.30 -8.35
CA VAL A 271 4.54 9.90 -8.21
C VAL A 271 5.06 9.78 -6.77
N LEU A 272 4.14 9.76 -5.80
CA LEU A 272 4.41 9.65 -4.37
C LEU A 272 3.28 8.90 -3.66
N LEU A 273 3.61 8.29 -2.53
CA LEU A 273 2.65 7.78 -1.56
C LEU A 273 2.55 8.77 -0.40
N PRO A 274 1.35 8.98 0.19
CA PRO A 274 1.17 9.85 1.34
C PRO A 274 1.87 9.27 2.57
N ASP A 275 2.41 10.14 3.43
CA ASP A 275 3.00 9.73 4.71
C ASP A 275 1.97 9.06 5.62
N SER A 276 0.68 9.34 5.42
CA SER A 276 -0.40 8.73 6.18
C SER A 276 -0.57 7.22 5.93
N ILE A 277 0.09 6.64 4.91
CA ILE A 277 0.12 5.18 4.69
C ILE A 277 0.63 4.42 5.91
N GLY A 278 1.56 5.02 6.67
CA GLY A 278 2.10 4.44 7.91
C GLY A 278 1.09 4.29 9.05
N LEU A 279 -0.12 4.87 8.92
CA LEU A 279 -1.21 4.72 9.88
C LEU A 279 -2.05 3.45 9.64
N LEU A 280 -1.84 2.76 8.52
CA LEU A 280 -2.53 1.51 8.20
C LEU A 280 -1.87 0.34 8.95
N LEU A 281 -2.07 0.27 10.27
CA LEU A 281 -1.41 -0.70 11.14
C LEU A 281 -1.80 -2.16 10.87
N ASN A 282 -2.94 -2.39 10.22
CA ASN A 282 -3.46 -3.72 9.86
C ASN A 282 -3.02 -4.19 8.47
N LEU A 283 -2.29 -3.36 7.71
CA LEU A 283 -1.92 -3.65 6.33
C LEU A 283 -0.95 -4.83 6.28
N LYS A 284 -1.30 -5.86 5.52
CA LYS A 284 -0.53 -7.10 5.31
C LYS A 284 0.08 -7.17 3.92
N ILE A 285 -0.63 -6.68 2.91
CA ILE A 285 -0.16 -6.68 1.52
C ILE A 285 -0.28 -5.28 0.97
N LEU A 286 0.84 -4.75 0.47
CA LEU A 286 0.90 -3.50 -0.26
C LEU A 286 1.56 -3.74 -1.61
N ASP A 287 0.82 -3.53 -2.69
CA ASP A 287 1.35 -3.58 -4.05
C ASP A 287 1.22 -2.19 -4.68
N VAL A 288 2.35 -1.55 -4.95
CA VAL A 288 2.48 -0.25 -5.62
C VAL A 288 3.32 -0.38 -6.89
N SER A 289 3.44 -1.59 -7.43
CA SER A 289 4.27 -1.86 -8.60
C SER A 289 3.78 -1.16 -9.88
N GLY A 290 4.66 -0.88 -10.83
CA GLY A 290 4.26 -0.26 -12.11
C GLY A 290 3.73 1.17 -11.94
N ASN A 291 4.41 1.97 -11.13
CA ASN A 291 4.10 3.39 -10.90
C ASN A 291 5.32 4.25 -11.24
N LYS A 292 5.32 5.53 -10.84
CA LYS A 292 6.43 6.48 -11.04
C LYS A 292 7.01 6.94 -9.70
N LEU A 293 6.98 6.08 -8.70
CA LEU A 293 7.45 6.41 -7.36
C LEU A 293 8.97 6.59 -7.37
N LYS A 294 9.44 7.73 -6.87
CA LYS A 294 10.88 8.03 -6.70
C LYS A 294 11.43 7.59 -5.34
N SER A 295 10.55 7.50 -4.35
CA SER A 295 10.84 7.07 -2.99
C SER A 295 9.58 6.47 -2.37
N LEU A 296 9.77 5.61 -1.37
CA LEU A 296 8.71 5.23 -0.43
C LEU A 296 8.76 6.18 0.77
N PRO A 297 7.61 6.53 1.38
CA PRO A 297 7.59 7.39 2.56
C PRO A 297 8.21 6.66 3.76
N ASP A 298 8.96 7.37 4.60
CA ASP A 298 9.62 6.76 5.77
C ASP A 298 8.60 6.15 6.75
N SER A 299 7.39 6.70 6.78
CA SER A 299 6.29 6.19 7.58
C SER A 299 5.86 4.76 7.24
N ILE A 300 6.23 4.23 6.06
CA ILE A 300 5.93 2.83 5.69
C ILE A 300 6.50 1.84 6.70
N SER A 301 7.59 2.18 7.40
CA SER A 301 8.18 1.36 8.46
C SER A 301 7.22 1.07 9.62
N LYS A 302 6.20 1.93 9.80
CA LYS A 302 5.19 1.80 10.86
C LYS A 302 4.12 0.76 10.54
N CYS A 303 4.01 0.29 9.29
CA CYS A 303 3.11 -0.79 8.89
C CYS A 303 3.62 -2.16 9.37
N ARG A 304 3.72 -2.37 10.69
CA ARG A 304 4.35 -3.55 11.30
C ARG A 304 3.68 -4.88 10.95
N SER A 305 2.43 -4.85 10.49
CA SER A 305 1.69 -6.05 10.05
C SER A 305 2.00 -6.48 8.61
N LEU A 306 2.84 -5.73 7.89
CA LEU A 306 3.13 -6.00 6.48
C LEU A 306 3.86 -7.33 6.32
N ILE A 307 3.35 -8.16 5.42
CA ILE A 307 3.88 -9.49 5.07
C ILE A 307 4.47 -9.44 3.66
N GLU A 308 3.81 -8.72 2.74
CA GLU A 308 4.24 -8.58 1.36
C GLU A 308 4.26 -7.11 0.94
N LEU A 309 5.41 -6.68 0.42
CA LEU A 309 5.59 -5.36 -0.20
C LEU A 309 6.10 -5.54 -1.62
N ASN A 310 5.30 -5.11 -2.59
CA ASN A 310 5.70 -5.04 -3.98
C ASN A 310 5.77 -3.57 -4.43
N ALA A 311 6.98 -3.08 -4.68
CA ALA A 311 7.26 -1.76 -5.23
C ALA A 311 8.09 -1.84 -6.52
N SER A 312 8.01 -2.96 -7.22
CA SER A 312 8.70 -3.19 -8.49
C SER A 312 8.25 -2.25 -9.62
N TYR A 313 9.02 -2.13 -10.70
CA TYR A 313 8.68 -1.28 -11.85
C TYR A 313 8.32 0.16 -11.43
N ASN A 314 9.24 0.81 -10.73
CA ASN A 314 9.13 2.19 -10.29
C ASN A 314 10.44 2.94 -10.60
N GLU A 315 10.63 4.14 -10.04
CA GLU A 315 11.85 4.93 -10.16
C GLU A 315 12.55 5.10 -8.81
N LEU A 316 12.42 4.12 -7.91
CA LEU A 316 12.95 4.20 -6.55
C LEU A 316 14.48 4.31 -6.59
N THR A 317 15.02 5.33 -5.94
CA THR A 317 16.49 5.54 -5.84
C THR A 317 17.08 5.01 -4.53
N TYR A 318 16.25 4.88 -3.50
CA TYR A 318 16.61 4.34 -2.18
C TYR A 318 15.40 3.71 -1.50
N LEU A 319 15.66 2.89 -0.49
CA LEU A 319 14.67 2.43 0.47
C LEU A 319 14.73 3.30 1.75
N PRO A 320 13.60 3.45 2.48
CA PRO A 320 13.57 4.13 3.77
C PRO A 320 14.63 3.60 4.73
N THR A 321 15.25 4.50 5.51
CA THR A 321 16.35 4.12 6.42
C THR A 321 15.92 3.10 7.47
N ASN A 322 14.65 3.11 7.86
CA ASN A 322 14.07 2.26 8.89
C ASN A 322 13.21 1.11 8.33
N ILE A 323 13.42 0.70 7.06
CA ILE A 323 12.67 -0.40 6.46
C ILE A 323 12.76 -1.71 7.27
N GLY A 324 13.84 -1.87 8.05
CA GLY A 324 14.06 -2.97 9.00
C GLY A 324 12.99 -3.13 10.09
N GLU A 325 12.20 -2.09 10.39
CA GLU A 325 11.12 -2.18 11.38
C GLU A 325 9.95 -3.07 10.94
N LEU A 326 9.88 -3.43 9.64
CA LEU A 326 8.91 -4.36 9.08
C LEU A 326 9.24 -5.83 9.44
N GLN A 327 9.20 -6.15 10.73
CA GLN A 327 9.64 -7.43 11.28
C GLN A 327 8.83 -8.65 10.80
N ASN A 328 7.62 -8.45 10.28
CA ASN A 328 6.75 -9.51 9.76
C ASN A 328 6.86 -9.69 8.24
N LEU A 329 7.67 -8.86 7.55
CA LEU A 329 7.74 -8.92 6.09
C LEU A 329 8.43 -10.22 5.65
N GLN A 330 7.75 -10.96 4.79
CA GLN A 330 8.21 -12.23 4.23
C GLN A 330 8.64 -12.06 2.77
N LYS A 331 8.01 -11.14 2.03
CA LYS A 331 8.31 -10.92 0.62
C LYS A 331 8.52 -9.44 0.32
N LEU A 332 9.69 -9.11 -0.23
CA LEU A 332 10.04 -7.78 -0.71
C LEU A 332 10.40 -7.85 -2.19
N CYS A 333 9.59 -7.21 -3.04
CA CYS A 333 9.82 -7.11 -4.47
C CYS A 333 10.07 -5.64 -4.84
N ILE A 334 11.28 -5.34 -5.29
CA ILE A 334 11.77 -3.99 -5.63
C ILE A 334 12.56 -3.98 -6.95
N GLN A 335 12.38 -5.01 -7.78
CA GLN A 335 13.01 -5.11 -9.09
C GLN A 335 12.61 -3.99 -10.04
N LEU A 336 13.43 -3.75 -11.06
CA LEU A 336 13.19 -2.73 -12.09
C LEU A 336 12.98 -1.34 -11.46
N ASN A 337 13.97 -0.93 -10.68
CA ASN A 337 14.08 0.37 -10.02
C ASN A 337 15.50 0.93 -10.24
N LYS A 338 15.89 1.99 -9.50
CA LYS A 338 17.20 2.65 -9.58
C LYS A 338 17.92 2.65 -8.23
N ILE A 339 17.72 1.59 -7.44
CA ILE A 339 18.24 1.52 -6.07
C ILE A 339 19.74 1.27 -6.12
N ARG A 340 20.52 2.14 -5.47
CA ARG A 340 22.00 2.07 -5.47
C ARG A 340 22.61 1.29 -4.32
N SER A 341 21.92 1.24 -3.20
CA SER A 341 22.36 0.56 -1.98
C SER A 341 21.18 0.24 -1.09
N PHE A 342 21.25 -0.86 -0.36
CA PHE A 342 20.30 -1.12 0.72
C PHE A 342 20.70 -0.42 2.02
N PRO A 343 19.73 0.08 2.81
CA PRO A 343 19.99 0.53 4.17
C PRO A 343 20.41 -0.67 5.03
N THR A 344 21.27 -0.43 6.03
CA THR A 344 21.73 -1.48 6.96
C THR A 344 20.58 -2.12 7.75
N SER A 345 19.47 -1.40 7.94
CA SER A 345 18.27 -1.90 8.61
C SER A 345 17.59 -3.04 7.85
N ILE A 346 17.80 -3.22 6.54
CA ILE A 346 17.26 -4.37 5.80
C ILE A 346 17.68 -5.70 6.44
N CYS A 347 18.88 -5.74 7.04
CA CYS A 347 19.43 -6.90 7.72
C CYS A 347 18.71 -7.26 9.04
N GLU A 348 17.76 -6.45 9.49
CA GLU A 348 16.96 -6.68 10.70
C GLU A 348 15.66 -7.44 10.41
N MET A 349 15.29 -7.59 9.13
CA MET A 349 14.04 -8.21 8.68
C MET A 349 14.11 -9.74 8.76
N ARG A 350 14.18 -10.29 9.97
CA ARG A 350 14.41 -11.73 10.21
C ARG A 350 13.31 -12.66 9.66
N ALA A 351 12.12 -12.16 9.36
CA ALA A 351 11.05 -12.95 8.76
C ALA A 351 11.13 -13.03 7.22
N LEU A 352 12.07 -12.32 6.59
CA LEU A 352 12.16 -12.23 5.14
C LEU A 352 12.52 -13.59 4.53
N LEU A 353 11.67 -14.08 3.62
CA LEU A 353 11.82 -15.34 2.90
C LEU A 353 12.24 -15.10 1.44
N GLN A 354 11.74 -14.01 0.83
CA GLN A 354 12.01 -13.68 -0.55
C GLN A 354 12.40 -12.20 -0.69
N LEU A 355 13.56 -11.95 -1.30
CA LEU A 355 14.02 -10.64 -1.72
C LEU A 355 14.31 -10.66 -3.22
N ASP A 356 13.55 -9.88 -3.97
CA ASP A 356 13.74 -9.68 -5.40
C ASP A 356 14.12 -8.22 -5.67
N ALA A 357 15.36 -8.02 -6.10
CA ALA A 357 15.91 -6.70 -6.42
C ALA A 357 16.67 -6.69 -7.76
N HIS A 358 16.30 -7.57 -8.70
CA HIS A 358 16.92 -7.60 -10.01
C HIS A 358 16.63 -6.33 -10.84
N PHE A 359 17.46 -6.01 -11.83
CA PHE A 359 17.38 -4.74 -12.59
C PHE A 359 17.31 -3.50 -11.68
N ASN A 360 18.34 -3.32 -10.86
CA ASN A 360 18.58 -2.10 -10.08
C ASN A 360 19.99 -1.55 -10.39
N GLU A 361 20.45 -0.57 -9.61
CA GLU A 361 21.78 0.05 -9.73
C GLU A 361 22.67 -0.31 -8.53
N LEU A 362 22.48 -1.50 -7.93
CA LEU A 362 23.17 -1.85 -6.69
C LEU A 362 24.69 -1.87 -6.88
N ARG A 363 25.39 -1.12 -6.03
CA ARG A 363 26.87 -1.10 -5.98
C ARG A 363 27.46 -2.12 -5.01
N GLY A 364 26.66 -2.55 -4.06
CA GLY A 364 27.11 -3.39 -2.96
C GLY A 364 25.96 -3.74 -2.04
N LEU A 365 26.23 -4.71 -1.18
CA LEU A 365 25.29 -5.20 -0.18
C LEU A 365 25.81 -4.86 1.22
N PRO A 366 24.92 -4.63 2.20
CA PRO A 366 25.34 -4.37 3.57
C PRO A 366 26.11 -5.57 4.15
N TYR A 367 27.18 -5.31 4.91
CA TYR A 367 28.02 -6.34 5.52
C TYR A 367 27.23 -7.36 6.35
N ALA A 368 26.10 -6.95 6.94
CA ALA A 368 25.28 -7.77 7.81
C ALA A 368 24.16 -8.53 7.08
N LEU A 369 24.17 -8.63 5.74
CA LEU A 369 23.12 -9.31 4.97
C LEU A 369 22.93 -10.77 5.40
N GLY A 370 24.01 -11.45 5.82
CA GLY A 370 23.95 -12.81 6.38
C GLY A 370 23.04 -12.99 7.60
N ARG A 371 22.60 -11.91 8.27
CA ARG A 371 21.61 -11.98 9.37
C ARG A 371 20.22 -12.41 8.91
N LEU A 372 19.94 -12.37 7.61
CA LEU A 372 18.67 -12.81 7.01
C LEU A 372 18.62 -14.34 6.89
N THR A 373 18.75 -15.02 8.03
CA THR A 373 18.92 -16.48 8.05
C THR A 373 17.71 -17.26 7.56
N ASN A 374 16.51 -16.66 7.49
CA ASN A 374 15.29 -17.28 6.94
C ASN A 374 15.11 -17.05 5.43
N LEU A 375 15.99 -16.29 4.79
CA LEU A 375 15.88 -15.99 3.37
C LEU A 375 16.04 -17.27 2.54
N GLU A 376 15.07 -17.55 1.68
CA GLU A 376 15.03 -18.74 0.82
C GLU A 376 15.29 -18.40 -0.65
N ILE A 377 14.83 -17.24 -1.11
CA ILE A 377 14.94 -16.80 -2.50
C ILE A 377 15.56 -15.40 -2.52
N LEU A 378 16.67 -15.26 -3.23
CA LEU A 378 17.36 -14.00 -3.44
C LEU A 378 17.68 -13.80 -4.92
N ASP A 379 17.08 -12.78 -5.52
CA ASP A 379 17.40 -12.37 -6.89
C ASP A 379 18.02 -10.97 -6.87
N LEU A 380 19.30 -10.91 -7.25
CA LEU A 380 20.08 -9.67 -7.41
C LEU A 380 20.65 -9.58 -8.84
N SER A 381 20.06 -10.31 -9.79
CA SER A 381 20.54 -10.33 -11.15
C SER A 381 20.44 -8.96 -11.81
N SER A 382 21.26 -8.72 -12.84
CA SER A 382 21.14 -7.54 -13.70
C SER A 382 21.26 -6.21 -12.92
N ASN A 383 22.23 -6.09 -12.00
CA ASN A 383 22.55 -4.80 -11.36
C ASN A 383 23.66 -4.01 -12.09
N PHE A 384 24.09 -4.51 -13.27
CA PHE A 384 24.87 -3.94 -14.41
C PHE A 384 26.08 -3.03 -14.18
N SER A 385 26.14 -2.24 -13.12
CA SER A 385 27.00 -1.06 -13.04
C SER A 385 28.19 -1.25 -12.11
N ASP A 386 28.01 -1.84 -10.92
CA ASP A 386 29.04 -1.73 -9.87
C ASP A 386 29.06 -2.88 -8.83
N LEU A 387 28.17 -3.87 -8.87
CA LEU A 387 28.18 -4.97 -7.88
C LEU A 387 29.37 -5.92 -8.14
N GLN A 388 30.48 -5.65 -7.47
CA GLN A 388 31.76 -6.35 -7.66
C GLN A 388 31.99 -7.50 -6.68
N GLU A 389 31.42 -7.41 -5.48
CA GLU A 389 31.69 -8.35 -4.40
C GLU A 389 30.45 -8.59 -3.55
N LEU A 390 30.39 -9.76 -2.92
CA LEU A 390 29.41 -10.11 -1.90
C LEU A 390 30.06 -10.01 -0.52
N PRO A 391 29.29 -9.66 0.53
CA PRO A 391 29.82 -9.56 1.88
C PRO A 391 30.29 -10.94 2.39
N PRO A 392 31.30 -11.00 3.28
CA PRO A 392 31.79 -12.26 3.83
C PRO A 392 30.78 -12.97 4.74
N THR A 393 29.70 -12.30 5.16
CA THR A 393 28.59 -12.95 5.90
C THR A 393 27.59 -13.63 4.98
N PHE A 394 27.74 -13.55 3.65
CA PHE A 394 26.78 -14.13 2.70
C PHE A 394 26.62 -15.64 2.88
N GLY A 395 27.68 -16.33 3.35
CA GLY A 395 27.62 -17.74 3.71
C GLY A 395 26.67 -18.08 4.87
N ASP A 396 26.27 -17.08 5.67
CA ASP A 396 25.38 -17.28 6.83
C ASP A 396 23.90 -17.33 6.44
N LEU A 397 23.57 -17.20 5.14
CA LEU A 397 22.22 -17.40 4.58
C LEU A 397 21.86 -18.90 4.50
N ILE A 398 21.84 -19.57 5.66
CA ILE A 398 21.73 -21.03 5.81
C ILE A 398 20.43 -21.65 5.26
N ASN A 399 19.38 -20.85 5.03
CA ASN A 399 18.12 -21.33 4.46
C ASN A 399 17.95 -21.01 2.97
N LEU A 400 18.96 -20.39 2.33
CA LEU A 400 18.87 -19.99 0.94
C LEU A 400 18.76 -21.20 0.01
N LYS A 401 17.76 -21.20 -0.86
CA LYS A 401 17.45 -22.29 -1.80
C LYS A 401 17.67 -21.87 -3.25
N GLU A 402 17.37 -20.62 -3.57
CA GLU A 402 17.47 -20.05 -4.91
C GLU A 402 18.24 -18.73 -4.86
N LEU A 403 19.29 -18.64 -5.66
CA LEU A 403 20.13 -17.46 -5.79
C LEU A 403 20.39 -17.14 -7.26
N ASP A 404 19.98 -15.95 -7.69
CA ASP A 404 20.38 -15.40 -8.98
C ASP A 404 21.25 -14.16 -8.78
N LEU A 405 22.48 -14.24 -9.27
CA LEU A 405 23.47 -13.17 -9.29
C LEU A 405 23.95 -12.89 -10.71
N SER A 406 23.26 -13.40 -11.72
CA SER A 406 23.68 -13.26 -13.11
C SER A 406 23.74 -11.81 -13.55
N ASN A 407 24.56 -11.52 -14.54
CA ASN A 407 24.62 -10.21 -15.20
C ASN A 407 25.01 -9.08 -14.23
N ASN A 408 26.09 -9.32 -13.50
CA ASN A 408 26.72 -8.41 -12.55
C ASN A 408 28.23 -8.30 -12.85
N GLN A 409 29.02 -7.70 -11.95
CA GLN A 409 30.47 -7.55 -12.10
C GLN A 409 31.22 -8.34 -11.02
N ILE A 410 30.65 -9.45 -10.56
CA ILE A 410 31.19 -10.22 -9.43
C ILE A 410 32.45 -10.98 -9.86
N HIS A 411 33.57 -10.70 -9.18
CA HIS A 411 34.85 -11.35 -9.46
C HIS A 411 35.08 -12.62 -8.65
N ALA A 412 34.58 -12.66 -7.41
CA ALA A 412 34.73 -13.81 -6.54
C ALA A 412 33.52 -13.98 -5.62
N LEU A 413 33.17 -15.24 -5.35
CA LEU A 413 32.31 -15.59 -4.23
C LEU A 413 33.11 -15.54 -2.91
N PRO A 414 32.47 -15.19 -1.78
CA PRO A 414 33.14 -15.13 -0.48
C PRO A 414 33.52 -16.53 -0.01
N ASP A 415 34.60 -16.67 0.76
CA ASP A 415 35.11 -17.99 1.20
C ASP A 415 34.09 -18.79 2.02
N THR A 416 33.21 -18.09 2.72
CA THR A 416 32.10 -18.69 3.48
C THR A 416 30.98 -19.27 2.61
N PHE A 417 30.99 -19.06 1.28
CA PHE A 417 29.91 -19.49 0.38
C PHE A 417 29.69 -21.01 0.42
N GLY A 418 30.69 -21.80 0.80
CA GLY A 418 30.51 -23.25 1.02
C GLY A 418 29.49 -23.61 2.11
N ARG A 419 29.06 -22.66 2.96
CA ARG A 419 28.11 -22.88 4.08
C ARG A 419 26.63 -22.81 3.69
N VAL A 420 26.29 -22.40 2.46
CA VAL A 420 24.88 -22.32 2.01
C VAL A 420 24.35 -23.70 1.61
N ASP A 421 24.23 -24.60 2.59
CA ASP A 421 23.97 -26.03 2.38
C ASP A 421 22.66 -26.32 1.63
N LYS A 422 21.62 -25.50 1.85
CA LYS A 422 20.29 -25.67 1.25
C LYS A 422 20.16 -25.11 -0.17
N LEU A 423 21.22 -24.53 -0.73
CA LEU A 423 21.18 -23.92 -2.06
C LEU A 423 21.01 -25.01 -3.12
N THR A 424 19.99 -24.86 -3.96
CA THR A 424 19.64 -25.82 -5.03
C THR A 424 19.65 -25.21 -6.42
N LYS A 425 19.40 -23.89 -6.52
CA LYS A 425 19.48 -23.14 -7.78
C LYS A 425 20.45 -21.99 -7.60
N LEU A 426 21.45 -21.94 -8.46
CA LEU A 426 22.47 -20.90 -8.49
C LEU A 426 22.68 -20.47 -9.93
N ASN A 427 22.53 -19.17 -10.18
CA ASN A 427 22.85 -18.57 -11.45
C ASN A 427 23.94 -17.49 -11.24
N LEU A 428 25.08 -17.67 -11.89
CA LEU A 428 26.25 -16.79 -11.84
C LEU A 428 26.64 -16.28 -13.23
N ASP A 429 25.84 -16.57 -14.25
CA ASP A 429 26.17 -16.27 -15.65
C ASP A 429 26.41 -14.77 -15.86
N GLN A 430 27.20 -14.41 -16.88
CA GLN A 430 27.49 -13.01 -17.20
C GLN A 430 28.12 -12.24 -16.01
N ASN A 431 29.04 -12.88 -15.29
CA ASN A 431 29.95 -12.24 -14.33
C ASN A 431 31.41 -12.49 -14.75
N PRO A 432 32.34 -11.55 -14.48
CA PRO A 432 33.78 -11.75 -14.66
C PRO A 432 34.38 -12.60 -13.52
N LEU A 433 33.77 -13.75 -13.25
CA LEU A 433 34.06 -14.60 -12.10
C LEU A 433 35.38 -15.35 -12.30
N VAL A 434 36.30 -15.16 -11.36
CA VAL A 434 37.57 -15.86 -11.26
C VAL A 434 37.46 -17.00 -10.24
N VAL A 435 36.69 -16.79 -9.18
CA VAL A 435 36.54 -17.75 -8.07
C VAL A 435 35.06 -17.94 -7.71
N PRO A 436 34.48 -19.13 -7.87
CA PRO A 436 35.04 -20.31 -8.55
C PRO A 436 35.23 -20.09 -10.07
N PRO A 437 36.15 -20.83 -10.72
CA PRO A 437 36.25 -20.85 -12.17
C PRO A 437 34.92 -21.26 -12.82
N MET A 438 34.57 -20.68 -13.97
CA MET A 438 33.31 -20.97 -14.67
C MET A 438 33.13 -22.46 -15.01
N ASP A 439 34.21 -23.20 -15.21
CA ASP A 439 34.15 -24.66 -15.43
C ASP A 439 33.56 -25.42 -14.22
N VAL A 440 33.79 -24.92 -13.00
CA VAL A 440 33.18 -25.45 -11.77
C VAL A 440 31.72 -25.01 -11.68
N VAL A 441 31.42 -23.75 -12.04
CA VAL A 441 30.04 -23.24 -12.08
C VAL A 441 29.16 -24.08 -13.00
N HIS A 442 29.66 -24.44 -14.20
CA HIS A 442 28.94 -25.27 -15.16
C HIS A 442 28.71 -26.72 -14.68
N GLN A 443 29.49 -27.22 -13.72
CA GLN A 443 29.27 -28.54 -13.10
C GLN A 443 28.09 -28.54 -12.11
N GLY A 444 27.61 -27.35 -11.70
CA GLY A 444 26.43 -27.17 -10.87
C GLY A 444 26.72 -26.75 -9.43
N VAL A 445 25.63 -26.56 -8.67
CA VAL A 445 25.67 -25.94 -7.33
C VAL A 445 26.52 -26.73 -6.34
N GLU A 446 26.47 -28.06 -6.36
CA GLU A 446 27.25 -28.91 -5.45
C GLU A 446 28.75 -28.78 -5.70
N ALA A 447 29.19 -28.71 -6.96
CA ALA A 447 30.60 -28.53 -7.31
C ALA A 447 31.13 -27.16 -6.84
N VAL A 448 30.32 -26.10 -6.98
CA VAL A 448 30.63 -24.77 -6.45
C VAL A 448 30.77 -24.80 -4.93
N LYS A 449 29.81 -25.40 -4.22
CA LYS A 449 29.87 -25.52 -2.75
C LYS A 449 31.11 -26.29 -2.29
N GLU A 450 31.41 -27.43 -2.92
CA GLU A 450 32.57 -28.25 -2.58
C GLU A 450 33.88 -27.51 -2.86
N TYR A 451 33.99 -26.81 -4.00
CA TYR A 451 35.16 -26.00 -4.33
C TYR A 451 35.38 -24.89 -3.30
N MET A 452 34.33 -24.15 -2.94
CA MET A 452 34.44 -23.07 -1.94
C MET A 452 34.75 -23.60 -0.54
N ALA A 453 34.18 -24.74 -0.15
CA ALA A 453 34.48 -25.38 1.13
C ALA A 453 35.94 -25.87 1.22
N LYS A 454 36.47 -26.47 0.14
CA LYS A 454 37.89 -26.86 0.06
C LYS A 454 38.80 -25.65 0.13
N ARG A 455 38.51 -24.59 -0.64
CA ARG A 455 39.27 -23.34 -0.62
C ARG A 455 39.33 -22.73 0.79
N LEU A 456 38.20 -22.67 1.49
CA LEU A 456 38.15 -22.16 2.86
C LEU A 456 39.01 -23.02 3.80
N HIS A 457 38.99 -24.35 3.65
CA HIS A 457 39.83 -25.25 4.43
C HIS A 457 41.33 -25.04 4.16
N ASP A 458 41.72 -24.88 2.90
CA ASP A 458 43.11 -24.62 2.51
C ASP A 458 43.62 -23.30 3.09
N ILE A 459 42.80 -22.24 3.08
CA ILE A 459 43.12 -20.95 3.71
C ILE A 459 43.39 -21.13 5.21
N PHE A 460 42.55 -21.89 5.92
CA PHE A 460 42.76 -22.16 7.35
C PHE A 460 44.07 -22.94 7.61
N LEU A 461 44.39 -23.93 6.77
CA LEU A 461 45.62 -24.71 6.90
C LEU A 461 46.87 -23.87 6.64
N GLU A 462 46.80 -22.92 5.69
CA GLU A 462 47.89 -21.97 5.44
C GLU A 462 48.07 -20.98 6.60
N GLU A 463 46.96 -20.45 7.15
CA GLU A 463 47.01 -19.60 8.35
C GLU A 463 47.63 -20.33 9.55
N GLU A 464 47.22 -21.57 9.83
CA GLU A 464 47.76 -22.37 10.94
C GLU A 464 49.26 -22.63 10.77
N LYS A 465 49.72 -22.92 9.54
CA LYS A 465 51.15 -23.07 9.23
C LYS A 465 51.91 -21.76 9.41
N SER A 466 51.37 -20.63 8.95
CA SER A 466 52.00 -19.31 9.12
C SER A 466 52.13 -18.91 10.59
N MET A 467 51.11 -19.19 11.40
CA MET A 467 51.13 -18.97 12.84
C MET A 467 52.14 -19.89 13.55
N ALA A 468 52.32 -21.12 13.08
CA ALA A 468 53.33 -22.03 13.62
C ALA A 468 54.77 -21.61 13.26
N GLU A 469 54.97 -20.96 12.12
CA GLU A 469 56.29 -20.45 11.67
C GLU A 469 56.67 -19.10 12.30
N GLU A 470 55.71 -18.24 12.64
CA GLU A 470 55.96 -16.94 13.31
C GLU A 470 56.30 -17.07 14.81
N VAL A 471 56.09 -18.23 15.43
CA VAL A 471 56.48 -18.50 16.83
C VAL A 471 57.96 -18.91 16.92
N SER A 472 58.84 -18.00 16.47
CA SER A 472 60.27 -17.98 16.82
C SER A 472 60.56 -16.75 17.69
N PRO A 473 61.45 -16.83 18.71
CA PRO A 473 61.38 -15.89 19.82
C PRO A 473 62.18 -14.62 19.53
N THR A 474 61.59 -13.64 18.84
CA THR A 474 61.94 -12.23 19.07
C THR A 474 60.82 -11.29 18.62
N HIS A 475 60.51 -10.31 19.48
CA HIS A 475 59.62 -9.16 19.31
C HIS A 475 58.11 -9.37 19.52
N VAL A 476 57.76 -9.36 20.80
CA VAL A 476 56.43 -8.99 21.33
C VAL A 476 56.16 -7.52 20.97
N GLY A 477 55.38 -7.25 19.93
CA GLY A 477 55.07 -5.87 19.53
C GLY A 477 53.97 -5.61 18.49
N TRP A 478 53.35 -6.62 17.87
CA TRP A 478 52.38 -6.40 16.76
C TRP A 478 50.99 -7.02 16.95
N LEU A 479 50.62 -7.58 18.12
CA LEU A 479 49.37 -8.36 18.29
C LEU A 479 48.02 -7.59 18.22
N THR A 480 47.91 -6.47 17.50
CA THR A 480 46.65 -5.70 17.35
C THR A 480 46.06 -5.66 15.94
N ARG A 481 46.50 -6.51 15.01
CA ARG A 481 45.83 -6.67 13.71
C ARG A 481 45.51 -8.15 13.47
N SER A 482 44.24 -8.42 13.15
CA SER A 482 43.71 -9.68 12.63
C SER A 482 43.12 -10.70 13.64
N THR A 483 42.09 -10.31 14.41
CA THR A 483 41.18 -11.26 15.07
C THR A 483 39.70 -11.01 14.76
N SER A 484 39.39 -10.30 13.66
CA SER A 484 37.99 -9.94 13.34
C SER A 484 37.12 -11.13 12.90
N TRP A 485 37.69 -12.26 12.48
CA TRP A 485 36.93 -13.44 12.04
C TRP A 485 36.73 -14.50 13.14
N LEU A 486 37.61 -14.55 14.15
CA LEU A 486 37.47 -15.45 15.31
C LEU A 486 36.23 -15.15 16.16
N ASN A 487 35.80 -13.89 16.23
CA ASN A 487 34.57 -13.52 16.96
C ASN A 487 33.30 -14.13 16.35
N ASN A 488 33.29 -14.44 15.06
CA ASN A 488 32.12 -15.02 14.39
C ASN A 488 32.06 -16.56 14.54
N TRP A 489 33.18 -17.22 14.82
CA TRP A 489 33.22 -18.66 15.14
C TRP A 489 32.75 -18.93 16.57
N ALA A 490 33.19 -18.12 17.54
CA ALA A 490 32.85 -18.31 18.95
C ALA A 490 31.37 -18.05 19.28
N SER A 491 30.65 -17.24 18.49
CA SER A 491 29.22 -16.97 18.69
C SER A 491 28.29 -18.05 18.14
N GLY A 492 28.77 -18.93 17.25
CA GLY A 492 27.97 -19.99 16.62
C GLY A 492 27.99 -21.33 17.37
N VAL A 493 28.95 -21.53 18.29
CA VAL A 493 29.14 -22.78 19.04
C VAL A 493 29.23 -22.47 20.55
N SER A 494 28.17 -21.91 21.13
CA SER A 494 27.89 -22.01 22.58
C SER A 494 26.45 -21.59 22.86
N GLY A 495 25.51 -22.48 22.54
CA GLY A 495 24.15 -22.42 23.04
C GLY A 495 23.97 -23.49 24.13
N SER A 496 24.02 -23.05 25.39
CA SER A 496 23.53 -23.73 26.61
C SER A 496 24.59 -24.33 27.55
N VAL A 497 24.41 -23.95 28.83
CA VAL A 497 24.99 -24.44 30.10
C VAL A 497 26.32 -23.82 30.52
N SER A 498 26.25 -22.69 31.22
CA SER A 498 26.50 -22.65 32.68
C SER A 498 26.12 -21.29 33.27
N GLY A 499 25.39 -21.33 34.39
CA GLY A 499 24.92 -20.14 35.09
C GLY A 499 25.93 -19.55 36.08
N TYR A 500 25.48 -18.48 36.72
CA TYR A 500 25.96 -17.92 37.98
C TYR A 500 27.45 -17.57 38.07
N LEU A 501 27.75 -16.28 37.92
CA LEU A 501 28.38 -15.46 38.95
C LEU A 501 28.45 -14.02 38.43
N GLY A 502 27.80 -13.11 39.15
CA GLY A 502 27.83 -11.69 38.83
C GLY A 502 29.18 -11.06 39.15
N SER A 503 29.52 -9.99 38.45
CA SER A 503 30.09 -8.79 39.07
C SER A 503 30.34 -7.69 38.03
N GLY A 504 29.83 -6.49 38.33
CA GLY A 504 30.58 -5.26 38.16
C GLY A 504 30.50 -4.55 36.82
N GLU A 505 29.49 -3.69 36.68
CA GLU A 505 29.61 -2.48 35.87
C GLU A 505 30.84 -1.65 36.28
N LYS A 506 31.52 -1.02 35.30
CA LYS A 506 31.93 0.40 35.29
C LYS A 506 32.59 0.79 33.94
N PRO A 507 32.64 2.09 33.58
CA PRO A 507 32.17 2.57 32.29
C PRO A 507 33.28 3.03 31.34
N TYR A 508 32.89 3.15 30.07
CA TYR A 508 33.65 3.77 28.98
C TYR A 508 34.07 5.21 29.33
N LYS A 509 35.35 5.54 29.07
CA LYS A 509 35.85 6.91 28.95
C LYS A 509 35.98 7.24 27.46
N ASP A 510 35.23 8.24 27.02
CA ASP A 510 35.41 8.87 25.71
C ASP A 510 36.75 9.59 25.66
N ALA A 511 37.47 9.37 24.55
CA ALA A 511 38.70 10.06 24.21
C ALA A 511 38.42 10.96 23.01
N HIS A 512 38.08 12.23 23.26
CA HIS A 512 38.30 13.35 22.35
C HIS A 512 37.97 14.64 23.07
N LEU A 513 39.00 15.28 23.63
CA LEU A 513 39.11 16.71 23.93
C LEU A 513 40.43 16.89 24.70
N ASP A 514 41.49 17.20 23.96
CA ASP A 514 42.58 18.09 24.39
C ASP A 514 43.69 18.06 23.33
N GLU A 515 43.51 18.85 22.27
CA GLU A 515 44.64 19.51 21.62
C GLU A 515 44.39 21.01 21.70
N GLN A 516 45.39 21.72 22.21
CA GLN A 516 45.36 23.08 22.75
C GLN A 516 45.23 24.16 21.68
N LEU A 517 44.65 25.29 22.13
CA LEU A 517 44.63 26.67 21.56
C LEU A 517 43.54 27.00 20.53
#